data_AF-A0ABD4TTZ5-F1
#
_entry.id   AF-A0ABD4TTZ5-F1
#
_cell.length_a   1.000
_cell.length_b   1.000
_cell.length_c   1.000
_cell.angle_alpha   90.00
_cell.angle_beta   90.00
_cell.angle_gamma   90.00
#
_symmetry.space_group_name_H-M   'P 1'
#
loop_
_entity.id
_entity.type
_entity.pdbx_description
1 polymer ?
#
loop_
_entity_poly.entity_id
_entity_poly.type
_entity_poly.pdbx_seq_one_letter_code
_entity_poly.pdbx_strand_id
1 'polypeptide(L)'
;MSETPPPAPQTQPPQTTAPGDPGDPANPSQAESRFTIISVIQGIIAVFVVAMLVWMWPRPATTNAKHSLDLSTDPNMAIVPEAEPAPIPIAGVTSVSGIKDGWDHPELAGLAADGKPETSWRTASMRDATLVGGRGYGLVINLGETPVRVRKVVVTSSAHGGQLELRQPADGQPADSQPAGGTLLGALPLSNTTAFNLDTPVLTKQLVLWSTNLPTAPGGGFRLMISEVQVLG
;
A
#
# COMPACT_ATOMS: atom_id res chain seq x y z
N MET A 1 54.27 -17.44 45.28
CA MET A 1 55.17 -16.97 44.20
C MET A 1 54.62 -17.56 42.91
N SER A 2 54.64 -16.78 41.81
CA SER A 2 54.39 -17.05 40.38
C SER A 2 53.85 -18.43 39.92
N GLU A 3 52.99 -18.56 38.92
CA GLU A 3 52.82 -17.74 37.70
C GLU A 3 51.45 -17.96 37.02
N THR A 4 51.11 -17.15 36.00
CA THR A 4 49.81 -17.15 35.27
C THR A 4 49.66 -18.28 34.23
N PRO A 5 48.41 -18.70 33.89
CA PRO A 5 48.16 -19.78 32.92
C PRO A 5 48.18 -19.29 31.46
N PRO A 6 48.74 -20.08 30.50
CA PRO A 6 48.61 -19.84 29.07
C PRO A 6 47.31 -20.46 28.49
N PRO A 7 46.79 -19.95 27.35
CA PRO A 7 45.51 -20.37 26.76
C PRO A 7 45.60 -21.67 25.94
N ALA A 8 44.47 -22.40 25.87
CA ALA A 8 44.34 -23.60 25.04
C ALA A 8 44.04 -23.26 23.56
N PRO A 9 44.67 -23.92 22.57
CA PRO A 9 44.41 -23.66 21.15
C PRO A 9 43.05 -24.20 20.66
N GLN A 10 42.41 -23.48 19.73
CA GLN A 10 41.26 -23.99 18.98
C GLN A 10 41.71 -25.00 17.91
N THR A 11 40.99 -26.10 17.77
CA THR A 11 41.24 -27.11 16.71
C THR A 11 40.10 -27.12 15.69
N GLN A 12 40.42 -26.68 14.48
CA GLN A 12 39.55 -26.75 13.31
C GLN A 12 39.96 -27.98 12.47
N PRO A 13 39.04 -28.87 12.05
CA PRO A 13 39.41 -30.01 11.22
C PRO A 13 39.79 -29.56 9.79
N PRO A 14 40.85 -30.12 9.19
CA PRO A 14 41.38 -29.67 7.90
C PRO A 14 40.56 -30.16 6.69
N GLN A 15 40.53 -29.34 5.64
CA GLN A 15 40.08 -29.73 4.30
C GLN A 15 41.24 -30.38 3.53
N THR A 16 40.99 -31.50 2.85
CA THR A 16 42.01 -32.22 2.04
C THR A 16 41.81 -31.96 0.54
N THR A 17 42.88 -31.69 -0.19
CA THR A 17 42.89 -31.39 -1.64
C THR A 17 43.95 -32.20 -2.41
N ALA A 18 43.65 -32.51 -3.69
CA ALA A 18 44.55 -33.01 -4.77
C ALA A 18 45.20 -34.41 -4.60
N PRO A 19 45.90 -35.00 -5.61
CA PRO A 19 45.98 -34.77 -7.09
C PRO A 19 45.31 -35.95 -7.89
N GLY A 20 45.46 -36.21 -9.20
CA GLY A 20 46.10 -35.51 -10.35
C GLY A 20 47.20 -36.34 -11.09
N ASP A 21 47.00 -36.75 -12.36
CA ASP A 21 48.00 -37.49 -13.21
C ASP A 21 47.79 -37.24 -14.75
N PRO A 22 48.82 -37.29 -15.65
CA PRO A 22 48.78 -36.71 -17.02
C PRO A 22 49.25 -37.61 -18.24
N GLY A 23 49.17 -37.06 -19.48
CA GLY A 23 49.74 -37.60 -20.75
C GLY A 23 48.70 -38.23 -21.71
N ASP A 24 48.77 -38.19 -23.06
CA ASP A 24 49.81 -37.79 -24.05
C ASP A 24 49.12 -37.33 -25.41
N PRO A 25 49.75 -37.02 -26.58
CA PRO A 25 49.42 -35.78 -27.34
C PRO A 25 49.30 -35.88 -28.90
N ALA A 26 49.31 -34.71 -29.58
CA ALA A 26 49.54 -34.45 -31.02
C ALA A 26 48.37 -34.76 -32.01
N ASN A 27 48.17 -34.12 -33.18
CA ASN A 27 48.86 -33.01 -33.89
C ASN A 27 47.83 -32.23 -34.77
N PRO A 28 48.15 -31.15 -35.53
CA PRO A 28 47.19 -30.08 -35.84
C PRO A 28 46.84 -29.91 -37.33
N SER A 29 45.88 -29.03 -37.62
CA SER A 29 45.72 -28.39 -38.92
C SER A 29 45.51 -26.87 -38.78
N GLN A 30 46.34 -26.09 -39.48
CA GLN A 30 46.24 -24.63 -39.52
C GLN A 30 44.98 -24.17 -40.26
N ALA A 31 44.45 -22.99 -39.91
CA ALA A 31 44.46 -21.81 -40.79
C ALA A 31 43.74 -20.61 -40.14
N GLU A 32 44.27 -19.40 -40.33
CA GLU A 32 43.49 -18.17 -40.18
C GLU A 32 42.34 -18.14 -41.20
N SER A 33 41.16 -17.64 -40.82
CA SER A 33 40.53 -16.53 -41.55
C SER A 33 39.25 -16.01 -40.86
N ARG A 34 39.33 -14.76 -40.39
CA ARG A 34 38.44 -13.61 -40.65
C ARG A 34 37.04 -13.90 -41.25
N PHE A 35 36.03 -13.13 -40.77
CA PHE A 35 34.66 -12.95 -41.31
C PHE A 35 33.71 -14.17 -41.08
N THR A 36 32.41 -14.03 -40.79
CA THR A 36 31.59 -12.84 -40.46
C THR A 36 30.21 -13.20 -39.89
N ILE A 37 29.67 -12.34 -39.02
CA ILE A 37 28.27 -11.89 -38.94
C ILE A 37 27.20 -12.82 -39.58
N ILE A 38 26.56 -13.71 -38.80
CA ILE A 38 25.32 -14.40 -39.26
C ILE A 38 24.16 -14.25 -38.25
N SER A 39 24.40 -14.27 -36.93
CA SER A 39 23.32 -14.13 -35.93
C SER A 39 22.72 -12.72 -35.79
N VAL A 40 23.27 -11.71 -36.46
CA VAL A 40 22.76 -10.32 -36.45
C VAL A 40 21.82 -10.04 -37.64
N ILE A 41 21.95 -10.79 -38.74
CA ILE A 41 21.24 -10.50 -40.01
C ILE A 41 19.73 -10.77 -39.91
N GLN A 42 19.32 -11.79 -39.15
CA GLN A 42 17.90 -12.08 -38.90
C GLN A 42 17.17 -10.93 -38.18
N GLY A 43 17.85 -10.20 -37.29
CA GLY A 43 17.28 -9.02 -36.62
C GLY A 43 17.15 -7.80 -37.54
N ILE A 44 18.16 -7.57 -38.39
CA ILE A 44 18.19 -6.40 -39.30
C ILE A 44 17.08 -6.47 -40.36
N ILE A 45 16.77 -7.66 -40.90
CA ILE A 45 15.72 -7.81 -41.91
C ILE A 45 14.34 -7.45 -41.36
N ALA A 46 14.03 -7.86 -40.13
CA ALA A 46 12.76 -7.50 -39.46
C ALA A 46 12.63 -5.99 -39.25
N VAL A 47 13.71 -5.31 -38.84
CA VAL A 47 13.75 -3.85 -38.68
C VAL A 47 13.57 -3.13 -40.03
N PHE A 48 14.18 -3.63 -41.11
CA PHE A 48 14.03 -3.04 -42.44
C PHE A 48 12.61 -3.16 -43.01
N VAL A 49 11.92 -4.30 -42.81
CA VAL A 49 10.53 -4.45 -43.26
C VAL A 49 9.59 -3.49 -42.53
N VAL A 50 9.75 -3.32 -41.22
CA VAL A 50 8.97 -2.35 -40.44
C VAL A 50 9.30 -0.91 -40.83
N ALA A 51 10.57 -0.56 -41.02
CA ALA A 51 10.98 0.76 -41.46
C ALA A 51 10.47 1.11 -42.88
N MET A 52 10.43 0.13 -43.78
CA MET A 52 9.93 0.31 -45.15
C MET A 52 8.40 0.50 -45.19
N LEU A 53 7.65 -0.19 -44.32
CA LEU A 53 6.21 0.03 -44.12
C LEU A 53 5.92 1.43 -43.56
N VAL A 54 6.74 1.93 -42.63
CA VAL A 54 6.62 3.31 -42.09
C VAL A 54 6.96 4.36 -43.14
N TRP A 55 7.89 4.09 -44.06
CA TRP A 55 8.26 5.03 -45.13
C TRP A 55 7.19 5.18 -46.24
N MET A 56 6.26 4.22 -46.32
CA MET A 56 5.21 4.16 -47.36
C MET A 56 3.89 4.81 -46.92
N TRP A 57 3.74 5.24 -45.66
CA TRP A 57 2.60 6.08 -45.26
C TRP A 57 2.71 7.51 -45.81
N PRO A 58 1.61 8.16 -46.23
CA PRO A 58 1.65 9.51 -46.75
C PRO A 58 2.14 10.49 -45.68
N ARG A 59 3.21 11.24 -45.98
CA ARG A 59 3.64 12.34 -45.12
C ARG A 59 2.67 13.51 -45.29
N PRO A 60 2.09 14.08 -44.22
CA PRO A 60 1.38 15.34 -44.33
C PRO A 60 2.35 16.42 -44.85
N ALA A 61 1.87 17.27 -45.76
CA ALA A 61 2.72 18.27 -46.40
C ALA A 61 3.24 19.29 -45.37
N THR A 62 4.56 19.46 -45.30
CA THR A 62 5.20 20.38 -44.36
C THR A 62 4.97 21.83 -44.78
N THR A 63 3.93 22.47 -44.24
CA THR A 63 3.76 23.93 -44.38
C THR A 63 4.87 24.64 -43.60
N ASN A 64 5.66 25.47 -44.29
CA ASN A 64 6.71 26.27 -43.67
C ASN A 64 6.08 27.41 -42.84
N ALA A 65 5.88 27.19 -41.54
CA ALA A 65 5.49 28.24 -40.61
C ALA A 65 6.73 28.84 -39.93
N LYS A 66 7.24 29.95 -40.48
CA LYS A 66 8.05 30.88 -39.70
C LYS A 66 7.13 31.57 -38.71
N HIS A 67 7.17 31.20 -37.43
CA HIS A 67 6.58 32.03 -36.37
C HIS A 67 7.53 32.15 -35.18
N SER A 68 7.64 33.39 -34.73
CA SER A 68 8.29 33.83 -33.50
C SER A 68 7.71 33.11 -32.28
N LEU A 69 8.53 32.97 -31.24
CA LEU A 69 8.10 32.55 -29.90
C LEU A 69 7.08 33.57 -29.34
N ASP A 70 5.81 33.23 -29.47
CA ASP A 70 4.69 33.93 -28.84
C ASP A 70 4.40 33.26 -27.49
N LEU A 71 4.68 33.95 -26.38
CA LEU A 71 4.30 33.51 -25.04
C LEU A 71 2.85 33.91 -24.72
N SER A 72 1.94 33.64 -25.64
CA SER A 72 0.50 33.72 -25.40
C SER A 72 0.01 32.42 -24.78
N THR A 73 -0.55 32.51 -23.58
CA THR A 73 -1.14 31.40 -22.83
C THR A 73 -2.11 30.60 -23.69
N ASP A 74 -1.78 29.33 -23.96
CA ASP A 74 -2.70 28.40 -24.64
C ASP A 74 -3.91 28.14 -23.73
N PRO A 75 -5.14 28.54 -24.13
CA PRO A 75 -6.33 28.35 -23.31
C PRO A 75 -6.79 26.88 -23.28
N ASN A 76 -6.18 25.99 -24.07
CA ASN A 76 -6.55 24.59 -24.20
C ASN A 76 -5.64 23.66 -23.38
N MET A 77 -5.32 24.07 -22.15
CA MET A 77 -4.77 23.16 -21.14
C MET A 77 -5.86 22.15 -20.75
N ALA A 78 -5.98 21.07 -21.53
CA ALA A 78 -6.96 20.03 -21.30
C ALA A 78 -6.76 19.42 -19.91
N ILE A 79 -7.72 19.68 -19.02
CA ILE A 79 -7.78 19.07 -17.69
C ILE A 79 -7.99 17.58 -17.92
N VAL A 80 -6.92 16.80 -17.83
CA VAL A 80 -7.01 15.34 -17.80
C VAL A 80 -7.87 14.98 -16.59
N PRO A 81 -8.99 14.26 -16.76
CA PRO A 81 -9.80 13.85 -15.62
C PRO A 81 -8.93 13.01 -14.67
N GLU A 82 -8.81 13.48 -13.43
CA GLU A 82 -8.22 12.74 -12.32
C GLU A 82 -8.92 11.36 -12.27
N ALA A 83 -8.15 10.28 -12.37
CA ALA A 83 -8.71 8.93 -12.37
C ALA A 83 -9.51 8.67 -11.08
N GLU A 84 -10.63 7.96 -11.18
CA GLU A 84 -11.42 7.60 -10.00
C GLU A 84 -10.60 6.68 -9.07
N PRO A 85 -10.66 6.89 -7.74
CA PRO A 85 -9.93 6.05 -6.78
C PRO A 85 -10.28 4.56 -6.92
N ALA A 86 -9.26 3.71 -7.03
CA ALA A 86 -9.43 2.25 -7.13
C ALA A 86 -9.43 1.61 -5.73
N PRO A 87 -10.12 0.46 -5.51
CA PRO A 87 -10.09 -0.24 -4.23
C PRO A 87 -8.68 -0.68 -3.81
N ILE A 88 -8.33 -0.41 -2.55
CA ILE A 88 -7.10 -0.83 -1.89
C ILE A 88 -7.42 -2.05 -1.01
N PRO A 89 -6.70 -3.18 -1.14
CA PRO A 89 -6.85 -4.32 -0.25
C PRO A 89 -6.54 -3.98 1.21
N ILE A 90 -7.41 -4.38 2.13
CA ILE A 90 -7.15 -4.33 3.57
C ILE A 90 -6.45 -5.63 3.97
N ALA A 91 -5.24 -5.52 4.51
CA ALA A 91 -4.44 -6.66 4.97
C ALA A 91 -4.90 -7.21 6.33
N GLY A 92 -5.62 -6.42 7.11
CA GLY A 92 -6.24 -6.84 8.37
C GLY A 92 -6.92 -5.70 9.11
N VAL A 93 -7.77 -6.06 10.08
CA VAL A 93 -8.48 -5.10 10.93
C VAL A 93 -8.34 -5.52 12.40
N THR A 94 -7.99 -4.57 13.26
CA THR A 94 -7.79 -4.79 14.69
C THR A 94 -8.68 -3.85 15.50
N SER A 95 -9.44 -4.39 16.46
CA SER A 95 -10.21 -3.58 17.40
C SER A 95 -9.29 -2.84 18.36
N VAL A 96 -9.62 -1.58 18.65
CA VAL A 96 -8.89 -0.73 19.58
C VAL A 96 -9.83 -0.07 20.58
N SER A 97 -9.38 0.00 21.83
CA SER A 97 -10.05 0.71 22.89
C SER A 97 -9.04 1.51 23.72
N GLY A 98 -9.48 2.70 24.15
CA GLY A 98 -8.67 3.64 24.92
C GLY A 98 -8.40 3.15 26.35
N ILE A 99 -9.19 2.19 26.83
CA ILE A 99 -8.94 1.44 28.06
C ILE A 99 -9.22 -0.05 27.80
N LYS A 100 -8.48 -0.97 28.44
CA LYS A 100 -8.69 -2.41 28.24
C LYS A 100 -9.81 -2.93 29.15
N ASP A 101 -11.06 -2.70 28.73
CA ASP A 101 -12.29 -3.12 29.43
C ASP A 101 -12.98 -4.35 28.82
N GLY A 102 -12.56 -4.77 27.62
CA GLY A 102 -13.15 -5.90 26.89
C GLY A 102 -14.51 -5.60 26.25
N TRP A 103 -14.90 -4.33 26.13
CA TRP A 103 -16.18 -3.92 25.54
C TRP A 103 -16.08 -3.63 24.04
N ASP A 104 -14.93 -3.88 23.44
CA ASP A 104 -14.62 -3.59 22.04
C ASP A 104 -14.74 -4.82 21.12
N HIS A 105 -14.92 -6.03 21.66
CA HIS A 105 -15.10 -7.29 20.90
C HIS A 105 -14.07 -7.49 19.76
N PRO A 106 -12.76 -7.64 20.09
CA PRO A 106 -11.70 -7.81 19.10
C PRO A 106 -11.88 -9.05 18.21
N GLU A 107 -12.59 -10.08 18.68
CA GLU A 107 -12.94 -11.27 17.91
C GLU A 107 -13.85 -10.97 16.70
N LEU A 108 -14.53 -9.82 16.68
CA LEU A 108 -15.40 -9.39 15.59
C LEU A 108 -14.69 -8.44 14.60
N ALA A 109 -13.43 -8.04 14.85
CA ALA A 109 -12.78 -6.95 14.11
C ALA A 109 -12.67 -7.23 12.60
N GLY A 110 -12.37 -8.48 12.22
CA GLY A 110 -12.27 -8.89 10.81
C GLY A 110 -13.59 -8.81 10.02
N LEU A 111 -14.74 -8.77 10.70
CA LEU A 111 -16.05 -8.61 10.04
C LEU A 111 -16.23 -7.23 9.39
N ALA A 112 -15.47 -6.22 9.80
CA ALA A 112 -15.54 -4.88 9.23
C ALA A 112 -14.83 -4.73 7.87
N ALA A 113 -14.29 -5.82 7.30
CA ALA A 113 -13.64 -5.84 5.98
C ALA A 113 -13.74 -7.23 5.32
N ASP A 114 -14.81 -7.98 5.59
CA ASP A 114 -15.00 -9.34 5.05
C ASP A 114 -15.80 -9.37 3.74
N GLY A 115 -16.25 -8.20 3.25
CA GLY A 115 -17.05 -8.03 2.04
C GLY A 115 -18.53 -8.31 2.24
N LYS A 116 -19.01 -8.49 3.48
CA LYS A 116 -20.39 -8.88 3.80
C LYS A 116 -21.08 -7.85 4.69
N PRO A 117 -21.82 -6.88 4.12
CA PRO A 117 -22.44 -5.79 4.87
C PRO A 117 -23.54 -6.25 5.84
N GLU A 118 -24.00 -7.50 5.76
CA GLU A 118 -24.87 -8.14 6.75
C GLU A 118 -24.16 -8.56 8.05
N THR A 119 -22.82 -8.59 8.06
CA THR A 119 -22.02 -8.79 9.27
C THR A 119 -21.58 -7.44 9.85
N SER A 120 -20.98 -7.44 11.05
CA SER A 120 -20.45 -6.21 11.66
C SER A 120 -19.51 -6.48 12.81
N TRP A 121 -18.41 -5.71 12.87
CA TRP A 121 -17.77 -5.40 14.15
C TRP A 121 -18.68 -4.47 14.97
N ARG A 122 -18.66 -4.61 16.30
CA ARG A 122 -19.48 -3.79 17.21
C ARG A 122 -18.98 -3.80 18.64
N THR A 123 -19.09 -2.68 19.34
CA THR A 123 -18.82 -2.61 20.80
C THR A 123 -19.91 -3.29 21.63
N ALA A 124 -19.76 -3.33 22.96
CA ALA A 124 -20.89 -3.47 23.87
C ALA A 124 -21.86 -2.26 23.72
N SER A 125 -23.05 -2.34 24.31
CA SER A 125 -23.94 -1.17 24.39
C SER A 125 -23.59 -0.36 25.63
N MET A 126 -23.33 0.92 25.44
CA MET A 126 -23.07 1.89 26.51
C MET A 126 -24.37 2.53 27.00
N ARG A 127 -24.33 3.08 28.21
CA ARG A 127 -25.41 3.88 28.80
C ARG A 127 -25.45 5.30 28.26
N ASP A 128 -24.28 5.86 27.98
CA ASP A 128 -24.07 7.23 27.54
C ASP A 128 -23.43 7.25 26.14
N ALA A 129 -23.83 8.22 25.31
CA ALA A 129 -23.25 8.40 23.97
C ALA A 129 -21.81 8.92 24.06
N THR A 130 -21.59 9.94 24.91
CA THR A 130 -20.30 10.57 25.12
C THR A 130 -19.47 9.78 26.12
N LEU A 131 -18.34 9.27 25.67
CA LEU A 131 -17.37 8.54 26.47
C LEU A 131 -16.37 9.52 27.08
N VAL A 132 -16.06 9.31 28.36
CA VAL A 132 -15.21 10.22 29.16
C VAL A 132 -14.06 9.45 29.82
N GLY A 133 -13.06 10.19 30.32
CA GLY A 133 -11.94 9.60 31.07
C GLY A 133 -10.99 8.75 30.20
N GLY A 134 -10.75 9.15 28.95
CA GLY A 134 -9.88 8.44 28.01
C GLY A 134 -10.53 7.21 27.34
N ARG A 135 -11.78 6.90 27.68
CA ARG A 135 -12.56 5.86 27.01
C ARG A 135 -12.92 6.28 25.58
N GLY A 136 -12.78 5.34 24.65
CA GLY A 136 -13.18 5.44 23.25
C GLY A 136 -12.98 4.08 22.59
N TYR A 137 -13.59 3.86 21.43
CA TYR A 137 -13.50 2.60 20.69
C TYR A 137 -13.29 2.86 19.20
N GLY A 138 -12.70 1.89 18.51
CA GLY A 138 -12.39 2.04 17.10
C GLY A 138 -11.79 0.81 16.46
N LEU A 139 -11.35 0.98 15.21
CA LEU A 139 -10.67 -0.03 14.41
C LEU A 139 -9.39 0.56 13.83
N VAL A 140 -8.30 -0.20 13.90
CA VAL A 140 -7.10 0.01 13.08
C VAL A 140 -7.26 -0.80 11.80
N ILE A 141 -7.18 -0.11 10.67
CA ILE A 141 -7.24 -0.68 9.33
C ILE A 141 -5.81 -0.79 8.81
N ASN A 142 -5.32 -2.02 8.63
CA ASN A 142 -3.98 -2.29 8.10
C ASN A 142 -4.04 -2.46 6.57
N LEU A 143 -3.25 -1.69 5.83
CA LEU A 143 -3.16 -1.69 4.37
C LEU A 143 -1.94 -2.45 3.84
N GLY A 144 -1.17 -3.08 4.73
CA GLY A 144 0.00 -3.90 4.42
C GLY A 144 1.33 -3.23 4.73
N GLU A 145 2.42 -3.87 4.32
CA GLU A 145 3.79 -3.47 4.71
C GLU A 145 4.32 -2.24 3.97
N THR A 146 3.74 -1.88 2.83
CA THR A 146 4.18 -0.78 1.97
C THR A 146 3.16 0.36 2.03
N PRO A 147 3.57 1.64 2.17
CA PRO A 147 2.61 2.75 2.21
C PRO A 147 1.89 2.91 0.87
N VAL A 148 0.57 3.07 0.92
CA VAL A 148 -0.30 3.30 -0.22
C VAL A 148 -0.92 4.69 -0.13
N ARG A 149 -1.27 5.30 -1.27
CA ARG A 149 -1.97 6.59 -1.31
C ARG A 149 -3.46 6.32 -1.12
N VAL A 150 -4.03 6.79 -0.02
CA VAL A 150 -5.47 6.74 0.24
C VAL A 150 -6.09 8.07 -0.17
N ARG A 151 -7.19 8.01 -0.91
CA ARG A 151 -7.97 9.18 -1.37
C ARG A 151 -9.38 9.19 -0.78
N LYS A 152 -9.92 8.02 -0.43
CA LYS A 152 -11.27 7.88 0.11
C LYS A 152 -11.37 6.69 1.06
N VAL A 153 -12.16 6.85 2.12
CA VAL A 153 -12.56 5.75 3.01
C VAL A 153 -14.08 5.77 3.11
N VAL A 154 -14.71 4.63 2.82
CA VAL A 154 -16.16 4.43 2.93
C VAL A 154 -16.43 3.48 4.07
N VAL A 155 -17.32 3.87 4.97
CA VAL A 155 -17.74 3.08 6.13
C VAL A 155 -19.23 2.81 6.02
N THR A 156 -19.60 1.53 5.96
CA THR A 156 -20.99 1.07 6.01
C THR A 156 -21.35 0.73 7.45
N SER A 157 -22.52 1.19 7.91
CA SER A 157 -23.02 0.94 9.26
C SER A 157 -24.54 0.99 9.28
N SER A 158 -25.16 0.21 10.17
CA SER A 158 -26.59 0.38 10.51
C SER A 158 -26.80 1.29 11.73
N ALA A 159 -25.72 1.82 12.34
CA ALA A 159 -25.80 2.79 13.42
C ALA A 159 -25.75 4.22 12.89
N HIS A 160 -26.41 5.16 13.59
CA HIS A 160 -26.60 6.53 13.13
C HIS A 160 -26.16 7.58 14.16
N GLY A 161 -25.63 8.70 13.67
CA GLY A 161 -25.21 9.84 14.49
C GLY A 161 -23.84 9.63 15.12
N GLY A 162 -23.67 10.13 16.35
CA GLY A 162 -22.36 10.17 17.02
C GLY A 162 -21.33 10.98 16.24
N GLN A 163 -20.05 10.63 16.43
CA GLN A 163 -18.93 11.13 15.66
C GLN A 163 -17.92 10.00 15.48
N LEU A 164 -17.62 9.67 14.21
CA LEU A 164 -16.53 8.80 13.80
C LEU A 164 -15.43 9.67 13.21
N GLU A 165 -14.25 9.57 13.78
CA GLU A 165 -13.03 10.19 13.29
C GLU A 165 -12.29 9.21 12.39
N LEU A 166 -11.75 9.71 11.27
CA LEU A 166 -10.72 9.03 10.49
C LEU A 166 -9.38 9.68 10.80
N ARG A 167 -8.39 8.89 11.21
CA ARG A 167 -7.06 9.38 11.62
C ARG A 167 -5.96 8.61 10.90
N GLN A 168 -4.87 9.31 10.56
CA GLN A 168 -3.60 8.70 10.18
C GLN A 168 -2.76 8.50 11.46
N PRO A 169 -2.31 7.28 11.79
CA PRO A 169 -1.38 7.05 12.90
C PRO A 169 -0.10 7.90 12.77
N ALA A 170 0.50 8.26 13.90
CA ALA A 170 1.81 8.91 13.89
C ALA A 170 2.91 7.92 13.47
N ASP A 171 3.87 8.37 12.64
CA ASP A 171 4.97 7.53 12.19
C ASP A 171 5.79 6.98 13.37
N GLY A 172 6.13 5.69 13.29
CA GLY A 172 6.89 4.98 14.33
C GLY A 172 6.09 4.66 15.59
N GLN A 173 4.81 5.02 15.69
CA GLN A 173 3.93 4.61 16.80
C GLN A 173 2.97 3.50 16.38
N PRO A 174 2.78 2.45 17.21
CA PRO A 174 1.71 1.47 17.00
C PRO A 174 0.34 2.14 17.04
N ALA A 175 -0.47 1.97 16.00
CA ALA A 175 -1.78 2.60 15.89
C ALA A 175 -2.77 2.12 16.98
N ASP A 176 -2.53 0.93 17.53
CA ASP A 176 -3.32 0.27 18.56
C ASP A 176 -2.99 0.73 19.99
N SER A 177 -1.81 1.31 20.22
CA SER A 177 -1.42 1.88 21.51
C SER A 177 -1.90 3.31 21.71
N GLN A 178 -2.14 4.05 20.62
CA GLN A 178 -2.56 5.46 20.66
C GLN A 178 -3.61 5.80 19.59
N PRO A 179 -4.81 5.19 19.64
CA PRO A 179 -5.82 5.29 18.58
C PRO A 179 -6.46 6.68 18.44
N ALA A 180 -6.41 7.51 19.49
CA ALA A 180 -6.79 8.92 19.47
C ALA A 180 -5.63 9.87 19.04
N GLY A 181 -4.47 9.31 18.66
CA GLY A 181 -3.28 10.06 18.27
C GLY A 181 -3.25 10.45 16.79
N GLY A 182 -2.07 10.85 16.33
CA GLY A 182 -1.80 11.12 14.91
C GLY A 182 -2.63 12.26 14.32
N THR A 183 -2.65 12.32 12.99
CA THR A 183 -3.32 13.38 12.22
C THR A 183 -4.79 13.05 12.03
N LEU A 184 -5.69 13.93 12.46
CA LEU A 184 -7.12 13.84 12.14
C LEU A 184 -7.33 14.18 10.65
N LEU A 185 -7.87 13.22 9.89
CA LEU A 185 -8.18 13.38 8.47
C LEU A 185 -9.62 13.84 8.23
N GLY A 186 -10.52 13.56 9.18
CA GLY A 186 -11.90 14.04 9.17
C GLY A 186 -12.71 13.47 10.33
N ALA A 187 -13.84 14.11 10.64
CA ALA A 187 -14.77 13.65 11.67
C ALA A 187 -16.22 13.82 11.16
N LEU A 188 -16.97 12.72 11.08
CA LEU A 188 -18.31 12.68 10.47
C LEU A 188 -19.26 11.84 11.35
N PRO A 189 -20.57 12.14 11.38
CA PRO A 189 -21.54 11.22 11.97
C PRO A 189 -21.64 9.93 11.14
N LEU A 190 -21.99 8.83 11.80
CA LEU A 190 -22.31 7.60 11.11
C LEU A 190 -23.71 7.63 10.49
N SER A 191 -23.84 6.92 9.38
CA SER A 191 -25.06 6.69 8.62
C SER A 191 -24.92 5.35 7.88
N ASN A 192 -25.93 4.98 7.06
CA ASN A 192 -25.87 3.80 6.18
C ASN A 192 -24.54 3.72 5.40
N THR A 193 -24.05 4.86 4.92
CA THR A 193 -22.76 4.98 4.22
C THR A 193 -22.13 6.32 4.53
N THR A 194 -21.09 6.35 5.35
CA THR A 194 -20.30 7.55 5.65
C THR A 194 -19.01 7.50 4.84
N ALA A 195 -18.76 8.52 4.01
CA ALA A 195 -17.59 8.61 3.14
C ALA A 195 -16.68 9.78 3.55
N PHE A 196 -15.46 9.45 3.96
CA PHE A 196 -14.36 10.41 4.13
C PHE A 196 -13.65 10.55 2.78
N ASN A 197 -13.78 11.70 2.14
CA ASN A 197 -13.00 12.04 0.95
C ASN A 197 -11.81 12.89 1.41
N LEU A 198 -10.62 12.59 0.89
CA LEU A 198 -9.38 13.26 1.28
C LEU A 198 -8.93 14.18 0.16
N ASP A 199 -8.97 15.50 0.41
CA ASP A 199 -8.60 16.53 -0.58
C ASP A 199 -7.16 16.38 -1.09
N THR A 200 -6.29 15.80 -0.26
CA THR A 200 -4.92 15.40 -0.63
C THR A 200 -4.74 13.90 -0.34
N PRO A 201 -4.20 13.10 -1.28
CA PRO A 201 -3.95 11.69 -1.06
C PRO A 201 -2.98 11.46 0.11
N VAL A 202 -3.39 10.67 1.09
CA VAL A 202 -2.60 10.35 2.30
C VAL A 202 -1.77 9.10 2.05
N LEU A 203 -0.45 9.22 2.07
CA LEU A 203 0.47 8.08 1.96
C LEU A 203 0.60 7.40 3.34
N THR A 204 0.03 6.21 3.51
CA THR A 204 0.05 5.49 4.79
C THR A 204 0.01 3.97 4.63
N LYS A 205 0.45 3.24 5.67
CA LYS A 205 0.27 1.79 5.84
C LYS A 205 -0.98 1.44 6.64
N GLN A 206 -1.50 2.39 7.41
CA GLN A 206 -2.55 2.16 8.40
C GLN A 206 -3.46 3.38 8.54
N LEU A 207 -4.70 3.15 8.94
CA LEU A 207 -5.68 4.16 9.30
C LEU A 207 -6.33 3.79 10.64
N VAL A 208 -6.86 4.76 11.37
CA VAL A 208 -7.71 4.51 12.55
C VAL A 208 -9.08 5.12 12.31
N LEU A 209 -10.12 4.31 12.49
CA LEU A 209 -11.49 4.77 12.70
C LEU A 209 -11.71 4.84 14.22
N TRP A 210 -12.03 6.01 14.77
CA TRP A 210 -12.08 6.23 16.22
C TRP A 210 -13.32 6.99 16.66
N SER A 211 -13.88 6.65 17.83
CA SER A 211 -15.04 7.35 18.37
C SER A 211 -15.02 7.46 19.90
N THR A 212 -15.23 8.68 20.38
CA THR A 212 -15.57 9.01 21.78
C THR A 212 -17.03 9.48 21.93
N ASN A 213 -17.76 9.65 20.83
CA ASN A 213 -19.18 10.01 20.83
C ASN A 213 -19.93 8.99 19.96
N LEU A 214 -20.53 8.01 20.63
CA LEU A 214 -21.06 6.82 19.98
C LEU A 214 -22.36 7.09 19.19
N PRO A 215 -22.53 6.44 18.04
CA PRO A 215 -23.80 6.44 17.33
C PRO A 215 -24.85 5.61 18.10
N THR A 216 -26.12 5.79 17.73
CA THR A 216 -27.23 4.94 18.18
C THR A 216 -27.38 3.76 17.23
N ALA A 217 -27.44 2.54 17.76
CA ALA A 217 -27.61 1.32 16.98
C ALA A 217 -29.09 1.02 16.67
N PRO A 218 -29.40 0.14 15.69
CA PRO A 218 -30.76 -0.36 15.48
C PRO A 218 -31.30 -1.04 16.76
N GLY A 219 -32.53 -0.72 17.14
CA GLY A 219 -33.13 -1.12 18.42
C GLY A 219 -32.75 -0.23 19.61
N GLY A 220 -31.91 0.79 19.40
CA GLY A 220 -31.48 1.75 20.42
C GLY A 220 -30.18 1.37 21.14
N GLY A 221 -29.81 2.21 22.12
CA GLY A 221 -28.53 2.09 22.83
C GLY A 221 -27.35 2.67 22.05
N PHE A 222 -26.32 3.10 22.79
CA PHE A 222 -25.13 3.74 22.22
C PHE A 222 -24.04 2.68 21.98
N ARG A 223 -23.71 2.44 20.72
CA ARG A 223 -22.80 1.35 20.31
C ARG A 223 -22.18 1.71 18.98
N LEU A 224 -20.85 1.71 18.90
CA LEU A 224 -20.19 1.74 17.60
C LEU A 224 -20.40 0.39 16.91
N MET A 225 -20.80 0.43 15.65
CA MET A 225 -21.05 -0.73 14.80
C MET A 225 -20.55 -0.38 13.40
N ILE A 226 -19.74 -1.25 12.82
CA ILE A 226 -19.15 -1.07 11.48
C ILE A 226 -19.32 -2.38 10.74
N SER A 227 -20.07 -2.33 9.64
CA SER A 227 -20.38 -3.48 8.80
C SER A 227 -19.32 -3.73 7.74
N GLU A 228 -18.82 -2.68 7.09
CA GLU A 228 -17.81 -2.80 6.05
C GLU A 228 -16.99 -1.50 5.97
N VAL A 229 -15.69 -1.62 5.69
CA VAL A 229 -14.76 -0.52 5.47
C VAL A 229 -14.08 -0.74 4.14
N GLN A 230 -14.25 0.20 3.22
CA GLN A 230 -13.58 0.20 1.93
C GLN A 230 -12.60 1.37 1.86
N VAL A 231 -11.38 1.10 1.44
CA VAL A 231 -10.33 2.11 1.25
C VAL A 231 -10.05 2.21 -0.25
N LEU A 232 -9.96 3.42 -0.78
CA LEU A 232 -9.71 3.66 -2.20
C LEU A 232 -8.61 4.71 -2.41
N GLY A 233 -7.84 4.59 -3.50
CA GLY A 233 -6.66 5.41 -3.79
C GLY A 233 -6.37 5.62 -5.26
#